data_AF-A0A953WND9-F1
#
_entry.id   AF-A0A953WND9-F1
#
_cell.length_a   1.000
_cell.length_b   1.000
_cell.length_c   1.000
_cell.angle_alpha   90.00
_cell.angle_beta   90.00
_cell.angle_gamma   90.00
#
_symmetry.space_group_name_H-M   'P 1'
#
loop_
_entity.id
_entity.type
_entity.pdbx_description
1 polymer ?
#
loop_
_entity_poly.entity_id
_entity_poly.type
_entity_poly.pdbx_seq_one_letter_code
_entity_poly.pdbx_strand_id
1 'polypeptide(L)'
;MFEISNLPRPVVRYGVGLWRRRWIVIACAWLFALVGWFGVWLLPDQYESRAQVNVQTETILDPVMTGVTARPNYEQRVDVIRQQLLSRPNVEEIIYRAGLDKEIEARTEVERRAKLEGMIDWVGEKIKVESPMNMYFNITYRYGEPVMAKNVVDAVLNLLIEQDLGASLAEKEEAKRLLDAKIKEFDERLTSKEKEVAEFRRLHGEELAIIEGKERQREQKETEFARIGDQLASEQRRVASLRNLLSSTARAT
;
A
#
# COMPACT_ATOMS: atom_id res chain seq x y z
N MET A 1 -65.05 5.40 -10.39
CA MET A 1 -66.01 4.49 -11.05
C MET A 1 -65.53 4.35 -12.49
N PHE A 2 -64.85 3.24 -12.84
CA PHE A 2 -64.24 3.08 -14.17
C PHE A 2 -65.34 2.93 -15.23
N GLU A 3 -65.57 3.98 -16.03
CA GLU A 3 -66.55 3.98 -17.11
C GLU A 3 -66.09 3.05 -18.25
N ILE A 4 -66.85 1.97 -18.44
CA ILE A 4 -66.62 0.88 -19.39
C ILE A 4 -66.90 1.32 -20.84
N SER A 5 -67.34 2.57 -21.04
CA SER A 5 -67.82 3.13 -22.32
C SER A 5 -66.71 3.60 -23.27
N ASN A 6 -65.48 3.84 -22.78
CA ASN A 6 -64.35 4.33 -23.59
C ASN A 6 -63.36 3.25 -24.04
N LEU A 7 -63.69 1.96 -23.89
CA LEU A 7 -62.85 0.87 -24.37
C LEU A 7 -63.04 0.70 -25.90
N PRO A 8 -61.96 0.62 -26.69
CA PRO A 8 -62.07 0.44 -28.13
C PRO A 8 -62.88 -0.83 -28.43
N ARG A 9 -63.90 -0.70 -29.30
CA ARG A 9 -64.86 -1.75 -29.71
C ARG A 9 -64.25 -3.16 -29.91
N PRO A 10 -63.01 -3.37 -30.41
CA PRO A 10 -62.40 -4.70 -30.44
C PRO A 10 -62.30 -5.38 -29.05
N VAL A 11 -61.94 -4.65 -27.98
CA VAL A 11 -61.66 -5.23 -26.64
C VAL A 11 -62.92 -5.81 -26.01
N VAL A 12 -64.06 -5.13 -26.14
CA VAL A 12 -65.36 -5.61 -25.64
C VAL A 12 -65.79 -6.89 -26.37
N ARG A 13 -65.51 -6.98 -27.68
CA ARG A 13 -65.83 -8.17 -28.49
C ARG A 13 -64.96 -9.38 -28.12
N TYR A 14 -63.67 -9.17 -27.83
CA TYR A 14 -62.79 -10.23 -27.30
C TYR A 14 -63.18 -10.63 -25.87
N GLY A 15 -63.60 -9.69 -25.01
CA GLY A 15 -64.06 -9.97 -23.64
C GLY A 15 -65.29 -10.88 -23.57
N VAL A 16 -66.30 -10.65 -24.41
CA VAL A 16 -67.48 -11.54 -24.49
C VAL A 16 -67.12 -12.92 -25.06
N GLY A 17 -66.16 -12.97 -26.00
CA GLY A 17 -65.59 -14.23 -26.52
C GLY A 17 -64.84 -15.03 -25.45
N LEU A 18 -64.06 -14.36 -24.60
CA LEU A 18 -63.39 -14.96 -23.44
C LEU A 18 -64.41 -15.47 -22.40
N TRP A 19 -65.51 -14.76 -22.15
CA TRP A 19 -66.52 -15.17 -21.15
C TRP A 19 -67.25 -16.46 -21.53
N ARG A 20 -67.56 -16.65 -22.82
CA ARG A 20 -68.18 -17.89 -23.32
C ARG A 20 -67.24 -19.10 -23.21
N ARG A 21 -65.92 -18.86 -23.27
CA ARG A 21 -64.88 -19.89 -23.18
C ARG A 21 -64.07 -19.84 -21.87
N ARG A 22 -64.68 -19.30 -20.80
CA ARG A 22 -64.04 -19.05 -19.49
C ARG A 22 -63.22 -20.23 -18.95
N TRP A 23 -63.71 -21.46 -19.11
CA TRP A 23 -63.01 -22.67 -18.69
C TRP A 23 -61.74 -22.95 -19.48
N ILE A 24 -61.71 -22.64 -20.77
CA ILE A 24 -60.51 -22.81 -21.62
C ILE A 24 -59.49 -21.71 -21.33
N VAL A 25 -59.93 -20.48 -21.06
CA VAL A 25 -59.03 -19.40 -20.64
C VAL A 25 -58.41 -19.73 -19.28
N ILE A 26 -59.20 -20.20 -18.31
CA ILE A 26 -58.71 -20.63 -17.01
C ILE A 26 -57.74 -21.81 -17.17
N ALA A 27 -58.06 -22.80 -18.01
CA ALA A 27 -57.17 -23.93 -18.27
C ALA A 27 -55.83 -23.50 -18.92
N CYS A 28 -55.86 -22.61 -19.92
CA CYS A 28 -54.64 -22.06 -20.51
C CYS A 28 -53.84 -21.24 -19.51
N ALA A 29 -54.49 -20.39 -18.71
CA ALA A 29 -53.83 -19.60 -17.68
C ALA A 29 -53.17 -20.50 -16.62
N TRP A 30 -53.86 -21.56 -16.19
CA TRP A 30 -53.29 -22.58 -15.31
C TRP A 30 -52.12 -23.32 -15.95
N LEU A 31 -52.21 -23.67 -17.24
CA LEU A 31 -51.11 -24.31 -17.96
C LEU A 31 -49.88 -23.41 -18.01
N PHE A 32 -50.03 -22.13 -18.37
CA PHE A 32 -48.91 -21.17 -18.35
C PHE A 32 -48.35 -20.95 -16.95
N ALA A 33 -49.21 -20.90 -15.92
CA ALA A 33 -48.78 -20.77 -14.53
C ALA A 33 -47.99 -22.00 -14.07
N LEU A 34 -48.43 -23.21 -14.39
CA LEU A 34 -47.73 -24.45 -14.06
C LEU A 34 -46.40 -24.57 -14.81
N VAL A 35 -46.36 -24.20 -16.09
CA VAL A 35 -45.12 -24.19 -16.88
C VAL A 35 -44.14 -23.15 -16.33
N GLY A 36 -44.63 -21.96 -15.97
CA GLY A 36 -43.81 -20.93 -15.33
C GLY A 36 -43.28 -21.37 -13.96
N TRP A 37 -44.14 -21.97 -13.13
CA TRP A 37 -43.76 -22.54 -11.83
C TRP A 37 -42.68 -23.63 -11.97
N PHE A 38 -42.88 -24.56 -12.91
CA PHE A 38 -41.93 -25.63 -13.20
C PHE A 38 -40.59 -25.06 -13.72
N GLY A 39 -40.64 -24.01 -14.54
CA GLY A 39 -39.46 -23.29 -14.99
C GLY A 39 -38.66 -22.69 -13.84
N VAL A 40 -39.31 -21.99 -12.91
CA VAL A 40 -38.65 -21.40 -11.73
C VAL A 40 -38.08 -22.47 -10.82
N TRP A 41 -38.77 -23.60 -10.65
CA TRP A 41 -38.31 -24.71 -9.83
C TRP A 41 -37.04 -25.40 -10.37
N LEU A 42 -36.74 -25.25 -11.66
CA LEU A 42 -35.52 -25.77 -12.28
C LEU A 42 -34.30 -24.86 -12.13
N LEU A 43 -34.47 -23.60 -11.69
CA LEU A 43 -33.34 -22.69 -11.50
C LEU A 43 -32.58 -23.09 -10.23
N PRO A 44 -31.25 -23.31 -10.30
CA PRO A 44 -30.45 -23.61 -9.12
C PRO A 44 -30.38 -22.37 -8.22
N ASP A 45 -30.50 -22.59 -6.91
CA ASP A 45 -30.24 -21.55 -5.91
C ASP A 45 -28.80 -21.07 -6.01
N GLN A 46 -28.59 -19.77 -5.89
CA GLN A 46 -27.27 -19.13 -5.93
C GLN A 46 -27.17 -18.13 -4.78
N TYR A 47 -26.20 -18.34 -3.91
CA TYR A 47 -25.93 -17.50 -2.75
C TYR A 47 -24.71 -16.62 -3.04
N GLU A 48 -24.83 -15.33 -2.72
CA GLU A 48 -23.74 -14.37 -2.87
C GLU A 48 -23.11 -14.08 -1.50
N SER A 49 -21.80 -14.24 -1.40
CA SER A 49 -21.00 -13.73 -0.28
C SER A 49 -20.23 -12.49 -0.72
N ARG A 50 -20.18 -11.48 0.14
CA ARG A 50 -19.51 -10.21 -0.11
C ARG A 50 -18.68 -9.79 1.10
N ALA A 51 -17.42 -9.45 0.85
CA ALA A 51 -16.54 -8.78 1.80
C ALA A 51 -16.16 -7.39 1.29
N GLN A 52 -16.18 -6.41 2.19
CA GLN A 52 -15.73 -5.05 1.94
C GLN A 52 -14.46 -4.78 2.74
N VAL A 53 -13.36 -4.53 2.05
CA VAL A 53 -12.05 -4.25 2.66
C VAL A 53 -11.75 -2.78 2.49
N ASN A 54 -11.60 -2.06 3.60
CA ASN A 54 -11.21 -0.66 3.60
C ASN A 54 -9.69 -0.58 3.77
N VAL A 55 -9.01 -0.01 2.77
CA VAL A 55 -7.55 0.19 2.85
C VAL A 55 -7.33 1.52 3.57
N GLN A 56 -7.07 1.47 4.88
CA GLN A 56 -6.59 2.62 5.64
C GLN A 56 -5.19 2.96 5.12
N THR A 57 -5.17 3.80 4.10
CA THR A 57 -3.94 4.42 3.62
C THR A 57 -3.69 5.59 4.55
N GLU A 58 -3.13 5.34 5.74
CA GLU A 58 -2.42 6.40 6.46
C GLU A 58 -1.18 6.73 5.62
N THR A 59 -1.37 7.62 4.64
CA THR A 59 -0.32 8.15 3.80
C THR A 59 0.66 8.92 4.69
N ILE A 60 1.72 8.25 5.14
CA ILE A 60 2.92 8.88 5.71
C ILE A 60 3.83 9.47 4.60
N LEU A 61 3.39 9.44 3.34
CA LEU A 61 4.11 10.02 2.20
C LEU A 61 3.26 11.08 1.51
N ASP A 62 3.00 12.18 2.21
CA ASP A 62 2.94 13.47 1.53
C ASP A 62 3.61 14.50 2.44
N PRO A 63 4.94 14.64 2.29
CA PRO A 63 5.39 15.90 1.74
C PRO A 63 6.39 15.66 0.61
N VAL A 64 6.36 16.56 -0.37
CA VAL A 64 7.27 16.67 -1.53
C VAL A 64 6.80 15.99 -2.83
N MET A 65 5.58 16.27 -3.27
CA MET A 65 5.27 16.35 -4.71
C MET A 65 4.99 17.78 -5.14
N THR A 66 6.03 18.61 -5.07
CA THR A 66 6.11 19.85 -5.84
C THR A 66 6.24 19.48 -7.33
N GLY A 67 5.15 19.59 -8.08
CA GLY A 67 5.26 19.94 -9.50
C GLY A 67 5.08 18.88 -10.59
N VAL A 68 4.47 17.71 -10.35
CA VAL A 68 3.92 16.90 -11.44
C VAL A 68 2.54 16.39 -11.06
N THR A 69 1.51 16.90 -11.75
CA THR A 69 0.13 16.44 -11.69
C THR A 69 0.02 15.04 -12.29
N ALA A 70 0.45 14.02 -11.56
CA ALA A 70 0.04 12.65 -11.80
C ALA A 70 -0.89 12.29 -10.64
N ARG A 71 -2.22 12.38 -10.86
CA ARG A 71 -3.15 11.70 -9.96
C ARG A 71 -2.68 10.25 -9.89
N PRO A 72 -2.38 9.67 -8.72
CA PRO A 72 -2.14 8.24 -8.64
C PRO A 72 -3.34 7.57 -9.28
N ASN A 73 -3.14 6.80 -10.35
CA ASN A 73 -4.25 6.14 -11.02
C ASN A 73 -4.65 4.94 -10.16
N TYR A 74 -5.49 5.19 -9.16
CA TYR A 74 -5.87 4.20 -8.17
C TYR A 74 -6.52 2.98 -8.81
N GLU A 75 -7.29 3.15 -9.89
CA GLU A 75 -7.87 2.06 -10.70
C GLU A 75 -6.79 1.08 -11.21
N GLN A 76 -5.65 1.60 -11.69
CA GLN A 76 -4.54 0.76 -12.14
C GLN A 76 -3.91 -0.03 -10.98
N ARG A 77 -3.84 0.54 -9.77
CA ARG A 77 -3.32 -0.17 -8.59
C ARG A 77 -4.26 -1.32 -8.17
N VAL A 78 -5.57 -1.12 -8.25
CA VAL A 78 -6.55 -2.18 -7.99
C VAL A 78 -6.40 -3.32 -8.99
N ASP A 79 -6.22 -3.00 -10.28
CA ASP A 79 -6.06 -4.02 -11.31
C ASP A 79 -4.80 -4.86 -11.11
N VAL A 80 -3.70 -4.25 -10.65
CA VAL A 80 -2.48 -4.98 -10.29
C VAL A 80 -2.73 -5.91 -9.09
N ILE A 81 -3.37 -5.43 -8.03
CA ILE A 81 -3.73 -6.25 -6.86
C ILE A 81 -4.67 -7.39 -7.27
N ARG A 82 -5.67 -7.11 -8.11
CA ARG A 82 -6.61 -8.11 -8.63
C ARG A 82 -5.89 -9.20 -9.42
N GLN A 83 -4.98 -8.82 -10.32
CA GLN A 83 -4.21 -9.78 -11.12
C GLN A 83 -3.29 -10.64 -10.24
N GLN A 84 -2.70 -10.05 -9.21
CA GLN A 84 -1.85 -10.78 -8.28
C GLN A 84 -2.66 -11.75 -7.42
N LEU A 85 -3.77 -11.31 -6.83
CA LEU A 85 -4.66 -12.15 -6.02
C LEU A 85 -5.26 -13.31 -6.81
N LEU A 86 -5.71 -13.05 -8.04
CA LEU A 86 -6.37 -14.05 -8.90
C LEU A 86 -5.38 -14.84 -9.78
N SER A 87 -4.09 -14.86 -9.42
CA SER A 87 -3.13 -15.71 -10.10
C SER A 87 -3.48 -17.20 -9.87
N ARG A 88 -3.20 -18.06 -10.85
CA ARG A 88 -3.47 -19.51 -10.78
C ARG A 88 -3.07 -20.18 -9.46
N PRO A 89 -1.82 -20.05 -8.97
CA PRO A 89 -1.43 -20.69 -7.71
C PRO A 89 -2.20 -20.15 -6.49
N ASN A 90 -2.62 -18.89 -6.54
CA ASN A 90 -3.40 -18.27 -5.46
C ASN A 90 -4.84 -18.76 -5.45
N VAL A 91 -5.47 -18.89 -6.63
CA VAL A 91 -6.83 -19.44 -6.76
C VAL A 91 -6.86 -20.92 -6.37
N GLU A 92 -5.81 -21.68 -6.69
CA GLU A 92 -5.65 -23.06 -6.22
C GLU A 92 -5.60 -23.13 -4.68
N GLU A 93 -4.80 -22.28 -4.03
CA GLU A 93 -4.74 -22.21 -2.57
C GLU A 93 -6.10 -21.80 -1.96
N ILE A 94 -6.83 -20.87 -2.59
CA ILE A 94 -8.17 -20.47 -2.19
C ILE A 94 -9.14 -21.67 -2.24
N ILE A 95 -9.08 -22.48 -3.29
CA ILE A 95 -9.93 -23.68 -3.46
C ILE A 95 -9.69 -24.67 -2.32
N TYR A 96 -8.42 -24.94 -1.98
CA TYR A 96 -8.07 -25.85 -0.89
C TYR A 96 -8.51 -25.31 0.48
N ARG A 97 -8.25 -24.03 0.77
CA ARG A 97 -8.64 -23.40 2.05
C ARG A 97 -10.16 -23.33 2.22
N ALA A 98 -10.89 -23.08 1.13
CA ALA A 98 -12.34 -23.02 1.14
C ALA A 98 -13.00 -24.41 1.17
N GLY A 99 -12.25 -25.47 0.85
CA GLY A 99 -12.72 -26.85 0.82
C GLY A 99 -13.51 -27.23 -0.43
N LEU A 100 -13.40 -26.44 -1.51
CA LEU A 100 -14.06 -26.71 -2.80
C LEU A 100 -13.44 -27.93 -3.50
N ASP A 101 -12.20 -28.26 -3.18
CA ASP A 101 -11.50 -29.45 -3.68
C ASP A 101 -12.23 -30.76 -3.31
N LYS A 102 -12.98 -30.76 -2.21
CA LYS A 102 -13.72 -31.93 -1.71
C LYS A 102 -14.95 -32.26 -2.55
N GLU A 103 -15.47 -31.30 -3.33
CA GLU A 103 -16.58 -31.54 -4.25
C GLU A 103 -16.11 -32.24 -5.54
N ILE A 104 -14.79 -32.33 -5.77
CA ILE A 104 -14.25 -33.01 -6.94
C ILE A 104 -14.33 -34.52 -6.73
N GLU A 105 -15.41 -35.11 -7.21
CA GLU A 105 -15.52 -36.56 -7.36
C GLU A 105 -14.68 -37.02 -8.56
N ALA A 106 -13.61 -37.78 -8.31
CA ALA A 106 -12.74 -38.33 -9.34
C ALA A 106 -12.32 -39.75 -9.00
N ARG A 107 -12.30 -40.63 -10.00
CA ARG A 107 -11.95 -42.06 -9.81
C ARG A 107 -10.44 -42.31 -9.93
N THR A 108 -9.72 -41.41 -10.61
CA THR A 108 -8.28 -41.49 -10.87
C THR A 108 -7.63 -40.14 -10.53
N GLU A 109 -6.37 -40.14 -10.09
CA GLU A 109 -5.64 -38.89 -9.81
C GLU A 109 -5.51 -37.96 -11.02
N VAL A 110 -5.35 -38.53 -12.23
CA VAL A 110 -5.29 -37.76 -13.48
C VAL A 110 -6.60 -37.02 -13.74
N GLU A 111 -7.73 -37.68 -13.50
CA GLU A 111 -9.07 -37.08 -13.65
C GLU A 111 -9.28 -35.97 -12.60
N ARG A 112 -8.81 -36.18 -11.37
CA ARG A 112 -8.88 -35.18 -10.31
C ARG A 112 -8.14 -33.90 -10.69
N ARG A 113 -6.92 -34.02 -11.22
CA ARG A 113 -6.12 -32.86 -11.65
C ARG A 113 -6.80 -32.08 -12.76
N ALA A 114 -7.32 -32.77 -13.77
CA ALA A 114 -8.03 -32.11 -14.88
C ALA A 114 -9.31 -31.38 -14.39
N LYS A 115 -10.06 -31.98 -13.46
CA LYS A 115 -11.23 -31.31 -12.86
C LYS A 115 -10.84 -30.13 -11.98
N LEU A 116 -9.74 -30.24 -11.23
CA LEU A 116 -9.21 -29.14 -10.42
C LEU A 116 -8.77 -27.97 -11.31
N GLU A 117 -8.08 -28.22 -12.42
CA GLU A 117 -7.69 -27.18 -13.38
C GLU A 117 -8.93 -26.43 -13.91
N GLY A 118 -9.97 -27.16 -14.31
CA GLY A 118 -11.23 -26.53 -14.73
C GLY A 118 -11.92 -25.74 -13.61
N MET A 119 -11.83 -26.22 -12.37
CA MET A 119 -12.36 -25.53 -11.20
C MET A 119 -11.57 -24.25 -10.90
N ILE A 120 -10.25 -24.27 -11.02
CA ILE A 120 -9.39 -23.08 -10.86
C ILE A 120 -9.81 -21.99 -11.84
N ASP A 121 -9.97 -22.34 -13.11
CA ASP A 121 -10.41 -21.38 -14.13
C ASP A 121 -11.82 -20.86 -13.83
N TRP A 122 -12.75 -21.74 -13.44
CA TRP A 122 -14.12 -21.36 -13.10
C TRP A 122 -14.21 -20.46 -11.86
N VAL A 123 -13.50 -20.79 -10.78
CA VAL A 123 -13.47 -20.00 -9.55
C VAL A 123 -12.82 -18.65 -9.81
N GLY A 124 -11.69 -18.62 -10.53
CA GLY A 124 -10.99 -17.39 -10.89
C GLY A 124 -11.87 -16.42 -11.69
N GLU A 125 -12.70 -16.93 -12.61
CA GLU A 125 -13.65 -16.11 -13.38
C GLU A 125 -14.85 -15.63 -12.53
N LYS A 126 -15.30 -16.45 -11.58
CA LYS A 126 -16.47 -16.15 -10.74
C LYS A 126 -16.17 -15.16 -9.61
N ILE A 127 -14.93 -15.08 -9.13
CA ILE A 127 -14.54 -14.09 -8.13
C ILE A 127 -14.53 -12.71 -8.77
N LYS A 128 -15.40 -11.83 -8.29
CA LYS A 128 -15.46 -10.43 -8.71
C LYS A 128 -14.79 -9.55 -7.67
N VAL A 129 -13.76 -8.84 -8.10
CA VAL A 129 -13.10 -7.80 -7.30
C VAL A 129 -13.38 -6.47 -7.96
N GLU A 130 -14.19 -5.64 -7.31
CA GLU A 130 -14.62 -4.33 -7.81
C GLU A 130 -14.23 -3.23 -6.83
N SER A 131 -13.83 -2.06 -7.35
CA SER A 131 -13.46 -0.88 -6.57
C SER A 131 -14.36 0.30 -6.90
N PRO A 132 -15.57 0.39 -6.31
CA PRO A 132 -16.51 1.46 -6.63
C PRO A 132 -16.07 2.84 -6.11
N MET A 133 -15.07 2.95 -5.21
CA MET A 133 -14.53 4.24 -4.73
C MET A 133 -13.07 4.12 -4.27
N ASN A 134 -12.38 5.26 -4.12
CA ASN A 134 -10.93 5.40 -3.88
C ASN A 134 -10.35 4.79 -2.58
N MET A 135 -11.16 4.13 -1.74
CA MET A 135 -10.76 3.69 -0.39
C MET A 135 -11.28 2.31 0.03
N TYR A 136 -12.03 1.60 -0.82
CA TYR A 136 -12.47 0.25 -0.47
C TYR A 136 -12.65 -0.66 -1.68
N PHE A 137 -12.41 -1.95 -1.46
CA PHE A 137 -12.61 -3.01 -2.43
C PHE A 137 -13.72 -3.95 -1.99
N ASN A 138 -14.57 -4.34 -2.94
CA ASN A 138 -15.59 -5.33 -2.74
C ASN A 138 -15.16 -6.63 -3.42
N ILE A 139 -15.04 -7.69 -2.63
CA ILE A 139 -14.79 -9.05 -3.11
C ILE A 139 -16.12 -9.78 -3.03
N THR A 140 -16.60 -10.26 -4.17
CA THR A 140 -17.89 -10.94 -4.28
C THR A 140 -17.73 -12.29 -4.95
N TYR A 141 -18.36 -13.31 -4.40
CA TYR A 141 -18.37 -14.66 -4.95
C TYR A 141 -19.76 -15.28 -4.83
N ARG A 142 -20.18 -16.04 -5.85
CA ARG A 142 -21.50 -16.67 -5.91
C ARG A 142 -21.37 -18.19 -6.03
N TYR A 143 -22.07 -18.91 -5.16
CA TYR A 143 -22.06 -20.37 -5.10
C TYR A 143 -23.42 -20.96 -4.72
N GLY A 144 -23.66 -22.23 -5.08
CA GLY A 144 -24.91 -22.94 -4.74
C GLY A 144 -25.07 -23.23 -3.25
N GLU A 145 -23.97 -23.26 -2.49
CA GLU A 145 -23.97 -23.44 -1.03
C GLU A 145 -23.49 -22.16 -0.32
N PRO A 146 -24.25 -21.62 0.66
CA PRO A 146 -23.90 -20.36 1.33
C PRO A 146 -22.62 -20.46 2.18
N VAL A 147 -22.36 -21.64 2.78
CA VAL A 147 -21.16 -21.88 3.59
C VAL A 147 -19.91 -21.84 2.71
N MET A 148 -19.95 -22.52 1.56
CA MET A 148 -18.85 -22.50 0.60
C MET A 148 -18.63 -21.10 0.03
N ALA A 149 -19.70 -20.37 -0.31
CA ALA A 149 -19.58 -19.00 -0.80
C ALA A 149 -18.86 -18.09 0.21
N LYS A 150 -19.17 -18.24 1.49
CA LYS A 150 -18.49 -17.54 2.59
C LYS A 150 -17.03 -17.96 2.70
N ASN A 151 -16.75 -19.26 2.75
CA ASN A 151 -15.40 -19.79 2.92
C ASN A 151 -14.45 -19.34 1.80
N VAL A 152 -14.93 -19.25 0.56
CA VAL A 152 -14.14 -18.72 -0.57
C VAL A 152 -13.76 -17.27 -0.33
N VAL A 153 -14.72 -16.42 0.03
CA VAL A 153 -14.46 -15.00 0.30
C VAL A 153 -13.52 -14.82 1.50
N ASP A 154 -13.70 -15.60 2.57
CA ASP A 154 -12.81 -15.61 3.74
C ASP A 154 -11.39 -16.06 3.37
N ALA A 155 -11.24 -17.08 2.53
CA ALA A 155 -9.96 -17.56 2.05
C ALA A 155 -9.24 -16.52 1.18
N VAL A 156 -9.96 -15.85 0.27
CA VAL A 156 -9.44 -14.74 -0.54
C VAL A 156 -8.96 -13.61 0.37
N LEU A 157 -9.75 -13.23 1.38
CA LEU A 157 -9.40 -12.17 2.32
C LEU A 157 -8.13 -12.51 3.11
N ASN A 158 -8.05 -13.73 3.65
CA ASN A 158 -6.89 -14.18 4.40
C ASN A 158 -5.63 -14.22 3.53
N LEU A 159 -5.75 -14.68 2.28
CA LEU A 159 -4.63 -14.70 1.34
C LEU A 159 -4.17 -13.28 0.98
N LEU A 160 -5.09 -12.34 0.80
CA LEU A 160 -4.76 -10.93 0.57
C LEU A 160 -3.97 -10.35 1.75
N ILE A 161 -4.43 -10.58 2.98
CA ILE A 161 -3.75 -10.11 4.19
C ILE A 161 -2.35 -10.74 4.27
N GLU A 162 -2.24 -12.06 4.06
CA GLU A 162 -0.97 -12.78 4.08
C GLU A 162 0.01 -12.29 3.01
N GLN A 163 -0.46 -11.98 1.80
CA GLN A 163 0.36 -11.45 0.72
C GLN A 163 0.82 -10.02 0.98
N ASP A 164 -0.04 -9.14 1.52
CA ASP A 164 0.34 -7.77 1.87
C ASP A 164 1.40 -7.75 3.00
N LEU A 165 1.21 -8.60 4.02
CA LEU A 165 2.19 -8.81 5.09
C LEU A 165 3.50 -9.45 4.59
N GLY A 166 3.42 -10.43 3.69
CA GLY A 166 4.57 -11.12 3.12
C GLY A 166 5.38 -10.23 2.17
N ALA A 167 4.72 -9.44 1.33
CA ALA A 167 5.35 -8.46 0.45
C ALA A 167 6.09 -7.39 1.27
N SER A 168 5.47 -6.86 2.34
CA SER A 168 6.12 -5.89 3.22
C SER A 168 7.37 -6.44 3.91
N LEU A 169 7.38 -7.72 4.30
CA LEU A 169 8.55 -8.37 4.89
C LEU A 169 9.67 -8.60 3.85
N ALA A 170 9.33 -9.06 2.65
CA ALA A 170 10.29 -9.26 1.57
C ALA A 170 10.92 -7.94 1.09
N GLU A 171 10.12 -6.89 0.93
CA GLU A 171 10.59 -5.56 0.57
C GLU A 171 11.55 -4.98 1.63
N LYS A 172 11.26 -5.18 2.91
CA LYS A 172 12.15 -4.77 4.01
C LYS A 172 13.49 -5.50 3.98
N GLU A 173 13.48 -6.80 3.72
CA GLU A 173 14.72 -7.59 3.64
C GLU A 173 15.54 -7.18 2.41
N GLU A 174 14.90 -6.90 1.28
CA GLU A 174 15.59 -6.37 0.10
C GLU A 174 16.16 -4.96 0.34
N ALA A 175 15.38 -4.06 0.93
CA ALA A 175 15.85 -2.72 1.29
C ALA A 175 17.06 -2.79 2.24
N LYS A 176 17.02 -3.68 3.24
CA LYS A 176 18.13 -3.94 4.15
C LYS A 176 19.36 -4.45 3.39
N ARG A 177 19.20 -5.45 2.51
CA ARG A 177 20.30 -5.99 1.69
C ARG A 177 20.94 -4.91 0.82
N LEU A 178 20.13 -4.03 0.22
CA LEU A 178 20.62 -2.89 -0.57
C LEU A 178 21.36 -1.87 0.31
N LEU A 179 20.86 -1.61 1.52
CA LEU A 179 21.51 -0.72 2.47
C LEU A 179 22.85 -1.28 2.94
N ASP A 180 22.91 -2.58 3.25
CA ASP A 180 24.15 -3.28 3.62
C ASP A 180 25.17 -3.24 2.47
N ALA A 181 24.72 -3.43 1.23
CA ALA A 181 25.58 -3.30 0.06
C ALA A 181 26.13 -1.86 -0.08
N LYS A 182 25.32 -0.84 0.19
CA LYS A 182 25.76 0.56 0.19
C LYS A 182 26.73 0.88 1.31
N ILE A 183 26.49 0.34 2.52
CA ILE A 183 27.42 0.50 3.66
C ILE A 183 28.78 -0.09 3.28
N LYS A 184 28.82 -1.29 2.71
CA LYS A 184 30.07 -1.91 2.27
C LYS A 184 30.78 -1.09 1.18
N GLU A 185 30.04 -0.58 0.19
CA GLU A 185 30.59 0.30 -0.84
C GLU A 185 31.21 1.57 -0.22
N PHE A 186 30.53 2.17 0.76
CA PHE A 186 31.05 3.36 1.46
C PHE A 186 32.26 3.05 2.33
N ASP A 187 32.29 1.90 2.99
CA ASP A 187 33.42 1.45 3.80
C ASP A 187 34.69 1.25 2.96
N GLU A 188 34.55 0.63 1.78
CA GLU A 188 35.65 0.46 0.81
C GLU A 188 36.15 1.83 0.29
N ARG A 189 35.23 2.74 -0.04
CA ARG A 189 35.58 4.11 -0.46
C ARG A 189 36.28 4.89 0.65
N LEU A 190 35.80 4.78 1.88
CA LEU A 190 36.38 5.45 3.04
C LEU A 190 37.80 4.94 3.28
N THR A 191 37.99 3.62 3.31
CA THR A 191 39.30 2.98 3.47
C THR A 191 40.28 3.41 2.36
N SER A 192 39.81 3.49 1.12
CA SER A 192 40.64 3.98 0.01
C SER A 192 41.06 5.43 0.20
N LYS A 193 40.17 6.29 0.69
CA LYS A 193 40.46 7.71 0.95
C LYS A 193 41.36 7.90 2.17
N GLU A 194 41.20 7.09 3.21
CA GLU A 194 42.13 7.08 4.35
C GLU A 194 43.54 6.66 3.93
N LYS A 195 43.68 5.66 3.07
CA LYS A 195 44.98 5.28 2.49
C LYS A 195 45.59 6.41 1.67
N GLU A 196 44.80 7.07 0.82
CA GLU A 196 45.26 8.21 0.02
C GLU A 196 45.73 9.37 0.91
N VAL A 197 45.00 9.69 1.98
CA VAL A 197 45.40 10.71 2.96
C VAL A 197 46.64 10.27 3.74
N ALA A 198 46.75 9.01 4.14
CA ALA A 198 47.92 8.48 4.84
C ALA A 198 49.17 8.53 3.95
N GLU A 199 49.06 8.16 2.67
CA GLU A 199 50.16 8.29 1.71
C GLU A 199 50.55 9.75 1.47
N PHE A 200 49.55 10.64 1.31
CA PHE A 200 49.80 12.07 1.19
C PHE A 200 50.56 12.61 2.39
N ARG A 201 50.14 12.26 3.63
CA ARG A 201 50.82 12.63 4.87
C ARG A 201 52.23 12.02 4.97
N ARG A 202 52.43 10.80 4.48
CA ARG A 202 53.75 10.16 4.49
C ARG A 202 54.72 10.86 3.53
N LEU A 203 54.27 11.19 2.32
CA LEU A 203 55.08 11.85 1.29
C LEU A 203 55.37 13.32 1.63
N HIS A 204 54.40 14.03 2.18
CA HIS A 204 54.54 15.44 2.56
C HIS A 204 54.84 15.60 4.06
N GLY A 205 55.28 14.53 4.74
CA GLY A 205 55.44 14.53 6.20
C GLY A 205 56.45 15.56 6.71
N GLU A 206 57.55 15.77 5.98
CA GLU A 206 58.52 16.84 6.32
C GLU A 206 57.92 18.23 6.12
N GLU A 207 57.22 18.47 5.02
CA GLU A 207 56.61 19.78 4.72
C GLU A 207 55.43 20.08 5.67
N LEU A 208 54.60 19.08 5.98
CA LEU A 208 53.53 19.15 6.96
C LEU A 208 54.08 19.35 8.38
N ALA A 209 55.16 18.67 8.77
CA ALA A 209 55.80 18.89 10.08
C ALA A 209 56.38 20.30 10.21
N ILE A 210 56.93 20.85 9.12
CA ILE A 210 57.39 22.25 9.09
C ILE A 210 56.19 23.21 9.21
N ILE A 211 55.09 22.96 8.51
CA ILE A 211 53.88 23.80 8.57
C ILE A 211 53.21 23.72 9.95
N GLU A 212 52.99 22.52 10.51
CA GLU A 212 52.43 22.32 11.86
C GLU A 212 53.35 22.92 12.93
N GLY A 213 54.67 22.76 12.78
CA GLY A 213 55.64 23.40 13.68
C GLY A 213 55.55 24.93 13.61
N LYS A 214 55.35 25.48 12.41
CA LYS A 214 55.21 26.93 12.19
C LYS A 214 53.87 27.47 12.70
N GLU A 215 52.78 26.71 12.59
CA GLU A 215 51.49 27.07 13.20
C GLU A 215 51.54 27.05 14.73
N ARG A 216 52.11 26.00 15.35
CA ARG A 216 52.31 25.98 16.81
C ARG A 216 53.16 27.14 17.29
N GLN A 217 54.19 27.52 16.53
CA GLN A 217 54.98 28.73 16.83
C GLN A 217 54.18 30.03 16.68
N ARG A 218 53.26 30.11 15.71
CA ARG A 218 52.36 31.28 15.58
C ARG A 218 51.40 31.37 16.75
N GLU A 219 50.80 30.26 17.15
CA GLU A 219 49.85 30.21 18.26
C GLU A 219 50.52 30.56 19.61
N GLN A 220 51.76 30.10 19.82
CA GLN A 220 52.59 30.49 20.97
C GLN A 220 52.93 31.99 20.94
N LYS A 221 53.27 32.54 19.77
CA LYS A 221 53.52 33.98 19.63
C LYS A 221 52.26 34.80 19.84
N GLU A 222 51.11 34.38 19.34
CA GLU A 222 49.83 35.07 19.55
C GLU A 222 49.41 35.08 21.03
N THR A 223 49.59 33.97 21.73
CA THR A 223 49.33 33.91 23.18
C THR A 223 50.33 34.75 23.98
N GLU A 224 51.59 34.83 23.55
CA GLU A 224 52.59 35.73 24.14
C GLU A 224 52.24 37.21 23.88
N PHE A 225 51.83 37.56 22.66
CA PHE A 225 51.34 38.89 22.32
C PHE A 225 50.10 39.29 23.12
N ALA A 226 49.16 38.37 23.31
CA ALA A 226 47.97 38.60 24.13
C ALA A 226 48.36 38.88 25.59
N ARG A 227 49.28 38.10 26.18
CA ARG A 227 49.80 38.34 27.53
C ARG A 227 50.51 39.69 27.66
N ILE A 228 51.35 40.05 26.69
CA ILE A 228 52.05 41.34 26.69
C ILE A 228 51.04 42.49 26.56
N GLY A 229 50.00 42.32 25.75
CA GLY A 229 48.89 43.28 25.62
C GLY A 229 48.15 43.49 26.95
N ASP A 230 47.85 42.40 27.66
CA ASP A 230 47.22 42.45 28.98
C ASP A 230 48.13 43.13 30.03
N GLN A 231 49.42 42.83 30.02
CA GLN A 231 50.41 43.49 30.89
C GLN A 231 50.48 44.99 30.62
N LEU A 232 50.57 45.40 29.35
CA LEU A 232 50.58 46.81 28.97
C LEU A 232 49.30 47.53 29.42
N ALA A 233 48.13 46.89 29.24
CA ALA A 233 46.86 47.44 29.70
C ALA A 233 46.80 47.56 31.23
N SER A 234 47.45 46.65 31.97
CA SER A 234 47.53 46.71 33.43
C SER A 234 48.47 47.83 33.91
N GLU A 235 49.61 48.03 33.24
CA GLU A 235 50.57 49.10 33.57
C GLU A 235 50.02 50.48 33.18
N GLN A 236 49.31 50.58 32.05
CA GLN A 236 48.58 51.82 31.71
C GLN A 236 47.51 52.15 32.75
N ARG A 237 46.76 51.15 33.24
CA ARG A 237 45.82 51.33 34.36
C ARG A 237 46.53 51.75 35.65
N ARG A 238 47.72 51.21 35.92
CA ARG A 238 48.56 51.59 37.06
C ARG A 238 49.05 53.03 36.95
N VAL A 239 49.53 53.45 35.78
CA VAL A 239 49.92 54.85 35.53
C VAL A 239 48.71 55.80 35.63
N ALA A 240 47.56 55.42 35.08
CA ALA A 240 46.34 56.23 35.16
C ALA A 240 45.86 56.38 36.61
N SER A 241 45.89 55.32 37.42
CA SER A 241 45.53 55.37 38.84
C SER A 241 46.52 56.20 39.66
N LEU A 242 47.84 56.06 39.43
CA LEU A 242 48.86 56.90 40.06
C LEU A 242 48.68 58.38 39.69
N ARG A 243 48.37 58.68 38.43
CA ARG A 243 48.09 60.04 37.97
C ARG A 243 46.84 60.62 38.63
N ASN A 244 45.81 59.80 38.85
CA ASN A 244 44.60 60.20 39.59
C ASN A 244 44.87 60.42 41.07
N LEU A 245 45.73 59.61 41.70
CA LEU A 245 46.14 59.81 43.10
C LEU A 245 46.90 61.13 43.25
N LEU A 246 47.88 61.40 42.39
CA LEU A 246 48.64 62.66 42.40
C LEU A 246 47.76 63.89 42.18
N SER A 247 46.75 63.81 41.30
CA SER A 247 45.82 64.93 41.07
C SER A 247 44.82 65.13 42.22
N SER A 248 44.49 64.07 42.97
CA SER A 248 43.64 64.16 44.16
C SER A 248 44.36 64.73 45.38
N THR A 249 45.64 64.41 45.58
CA THR A 249 46.47 64.97 46.66
C THR A 249 46.72 66.46 46.46
N ALA A 250 46.81 66.92 45.22
CA ALA A 250 46.98 68.34 44.89
C ALA A 250 45.71 69.20 45.11
N ARG A 251 44.55 68.60 45.43
CA ARG A 251 43.29 69.32 45.72
C ARG A 251 42.94 69.44 47.21
N ALA A 252 43.72 68.84 48.11
CA ALA A 252 43.42 68.80 49.54
C ALA A 252 44.27 69.75 50.41
N THR A 253 44.94 70.73 49.81
CA THR A 253 45.66 71.84 50.47
C THR A 253 45.30 73.14 49.79
#